data_AF-A0ABD0MMB5-F1
#
_entry.id   AF-A0ABD0MMB5-F1
#
_cell.length_a   1.000
_cell.length_b   1.000
_cell.length_c   1.000
_cell.angle_alpha   90.00
_cell.angle_beta   90.00
_cell.angle_gamma   90.00
#
_symmetry.space_group_name_H-M   'P 1'
#
loop_
_entity.id
_entity.type
_entity.pdbx_description
1 polymer ?
#
loop_
_entity_poly.entity_id
_entity_poly.type
_entity_poly.pdbx_seq_one_letter_code
_entity_poly.pdbx_strand_id
1 'polypeptide(L)'
;MSSALISVELALNCTLSGCQDNCAVTRTGSMCYCKSGYEISQDGKTCKDFDECTVYGTCSQTCTNTDGSYTCSCVEGYLVQPDNRSCKAKNVPVDRLPVLLIANSQNIQITSLSGSSSPSLYITTKQTTAMDFLYAQETVCWINVGDSPAGTRLKCAKITGLKSFTDERTINISLSLH
;
A
#
# COMPACT_ATOMS: atom_id res chain seq x y z
N MET A 1 39.77 1.12 51.78
CA MET A 1 40.13 1.26 50.36
C MET A 1 39.85 -0.06 49.66
N SER A 2 38.70 -0.24 49.00
CA SER A 2 38.50 -1.18 47.88
C SER A 2 37.01 -1.22 47.47
N SER A 3 36.38 -0.05 47.32
CA SER A 3 35.04 0.06 46.71
C SER A 3 35.10 0.76 45.35
N ALA A 4 36.30 1.09 44.87
CA ALA A 4 36.57 1.69 43.57
C ALA A 4 37.22 0.71 42.57
N LEU A 5 37.46 -0.54 42.98
CA LEU A 5 38.05 -1.58 42.12
C LEU A 5 37.00 -2.43 41.38
N ILE A 6 35.72 -2.36 41.77
CA ILE A 6 34.62 -3.13 41.12
C ILE A 6 33.99 -2.35 39.94
N SER A 7 34.46 -1.13 39.65
CA SER A 7 33.89 -0.27 38.61
C SER A 7 34.70 -0.24 37.30
N VAL A 8 35.85 -0.91 37.23
CA VAL A 8 36.83 -0.72 36.13
C VAL A 8 36.97 -1.94 35.20
N GLU A 9 36.41 -3.11 35.52
CA GLU A 9 36.54 -4.33 34.70
C GLU A 9 35.29 -4.72 33.87
N LEU A 10 34.32 -3.81 33.67
CA LEU A 10 33.15 -4.05 32.78
C LEU A 10 33.09 -3.12 31.56
N ALA A 11 34.12 -2.31 31.33
CA ALA A 11 34.27 -1.54 30.09
C ALA A 11 35.31 -2.23 29.20
N LEU A 12 34.93 -3.30 28.49
CA LEU A 12 35.75 -3.78 27.38
C LEU A 12 35.99 -2.61 26.41
N ASN A 13 37.25 -2.31 26.11
CA ASN A 13 37.60 -1.23 25.20
C ASN A 13 37.41 -1.68 23.74
N CYS A 14 37.01 -0.76 22.86
CA CYS A 14 36.82 -1.02 21.43
C CYS A 14 38.09 -1.51 20.72
N THR A 15 39.27 -1.27 21.30
CA THR A 15 40.55 -1.74 20.79
C THR A 15 40.70 -3.26 20.80
N LEU A 16 39.91 -3.99 21.60
CA LEU A 16 39.98 -5.45 21.74
C LEU A 16 38.76 -6.18 21.15
N SER A 17 37.71 -5.45 20.76
CA SER A 17 36.45 -6.05 20.33
C SER A 17 36.53 -6.79 18.99
N GLY A 18 37.45 -6.39 18.10
CA GLY A 18 37.60 -6.99 16.77
C GLY A 18 36.36 -6.80 15.89
N CYS A 19 35.73 -5.63 15.95
CA CYS A 19 34.58 -5.28 15.11
C CYS A 19 35.00 -5.13 13.64
N GLN A 20 34.15 -5.57 12.72
CA GLN A 20 34.37 -5.38 11.29
C GLN A 20 34.28 -3.90 10.87
N ASP A 21 33.24 -3.20 11.35
CA ASP A 21 32.97 -1.81 10.97
C ASP A 21 33.22 -0.86 12.16
N ASN A 22 32.23 -0.68 13.04
CA ASN A 22 32.29 0.31 14.11
C ASN A 22 32.14 -0.32 15.49
N CYS A 23 32.57 0.41 16.51
CA CYS A 23 32.46 0.02 17.92
C CYS A 23 32.00 1.18 18.79
N ALA A 24 31.16 0.89 19.78
CA ALA A 24 30.75 1.82 20.83
C ALA A 24 30.90 1.19 22.21
N VAL A 25 31.31 1.98 23.21
CA VAL A 25 31.34 1.55 24.61
C VAL A 25 29.98 1.82 25.24
N THR A 26 29.33 0.77 25.76
CA THR A 26 28.03 0.84 26.44
C THR A 26 28.17 0.53 27.92
N ARG A 27 27.10 0.68 28.71
CA ARG A 27 27.08 0.31 30.15
C ARG A 27 27.34 -1.17 30.40
N THR A 28 27.09 -2.01 29.40
CA THR A 28 27.25 -3.47 29.46
C THR A 28 28.55 -3.96 28.80
N GLY A 29 29.40 -3.06 28.32
CA GLY A 29 30.65 -3.37 27.61
C GLY A 29 30.71 -2.77 26.21
N SER A 30 31.76 -3.06 25.44
CA SER A 30 31.83 -2.66 24.03
C SER A 30 30.90 -3.48 23.16
N MET A 31 30.26 -2.80 22.20
CA MET A 31 29.35 -3.39 21.24
C MET A 31 29.74 -2.96 19.83
N CYS A 32 29.78 -3.90 18.90
CA CYS A 32 29.98 -3.62 17.48
C CYS A 32 28.66 -3.19 16.83
N TYR A 33 28.74 -2.28 15.86
CA TYR A 33 27.60 -1.91 15.03
C TYR A 33 28.04 -1.65 13.60
N CYS A 34 27.10 -1.83 12.68
CA CYS A 34 27.36 -1.77 11.25
C CYS A 34 26.98 -0.40 10.68
N LYS A 35 27.56 -0.07 9.53
CA LYS A 35 27.11 1.08 8.73
C LYS A 35 25.69 0.86 8.19
N SER A 36 25.04 1.91 7.72
CA SER A 36 23.70 1.82 7.09
C SER A 36 23.68 0.80 5.95
N GLY A 37 22.60 0.03 5.85
CA GLY A 37 22.45 -1.06 4.87
C GLY A 37 23.02 -2.40 5.34
N TYR A 38 23.56 -2.48 6.56
CA TYR A 38 24.12 -3.70 7.12
C TYR A 38 23.61 -3.93 8.53
N GLU A 39 23.49 -5.20 8.91
CA GLU A 39 23.12 -5.63 10.25
C GLU A 39 24.21 -6.50 10.88
N ILE A 40 24.23 -6.53 12.21
CA ILE A 40 25.21 -7.34 12.95
C ILE A 40 24.91 -8.83 12.76
N SER A 41 25.94 -9.59 12.43
CA SER A 41 25.85 -11.04 12.29
C SER A 41 25.73 -11.74 13.67
N GLN A 42 25.50 -13.05 13.66
CA GLN A 42 25.32 -13.86 14.88
C GLN A 42 26.56 -13.88 15.79
N ASP A 43 27.74 -13.61 15.24
CA ASP A 43 28.99 -13.52 16.01
C ASP A 43 29.13 -12.20 16.80
N GLY A 44 28.21 -11.25 16.61
CA GLY A 44 28.20 -9.95 17.26
C GLY A 44 29.32 -9.00 16.82
N LYS A 45 30.05 -9.31 15.74
CA LYS A 45 31.24 -8.56 15.29
C LYS A 45 31.29 -8.28 13.80
N THR A 46 30.81 -9.20 12.98
CA THR A 46 30.79 -9.05 11.53
C THR A 46 29.49 -8.42 11.06
N CYS A 47 29.56 -7.74 9.93
CA CYS A 47 28.44 -7.06 9.30
C CYS A 47 28.03 -7.83 8.05
N LYS A 48 26.76 -8.22 8.00
CA LYS A 48 26.14 -8.79 6.81
C LYS A 48 25.16 -7.79 6.23
N ASP A 49 24.96 -7.87 4.93
CA ASP A 49 23.98 -7.08 4.21
C ASP A 49 22.59 -7.23 4.84
N PHE A 50 21.90 -6.11 5.03
CA PHE A 50 20.53 -6.10 5.54
C PHE A 50 19.57 -6.09 4.37
N ASP A 51 18.90 -7.21 4.12
CA ASP A 51 17.95 -7.32 3.02
C ASP A 51 16.68 -6.49 3.28
N GLU A 52 16.65 -5.26 2.78
CA GLU A 52 15.50 -4.37 2.93
C GLU A 52 14.25 -4.89 2.22
N CYS A 53 14.37 -5.83 1.28
CA CYS A 53 13.22 -6.43 0.60
C CYS A 53 12.43 -7.39 1.49
N THR A 54 13.00 -7.81 2.62
CA THR A 54 12.27 -8.55 3.66
C THR A 54 11.35 -7.66 4.50
N VAL A 55 11.53 -6.34 4.43
CA VAL A 55 10.72 -5.35 5.15
C VAL A 55 9.53 -4.94 4.30
N TYR A 56 8.33 -5.12 4.84
CA TYR A 56 7.10 -4.72 4.17
C TYR A 56 7.06 -3.19 3.93
N GLY A 57 6.76 -2.79 2.70
CA GLY A 57 6.63 -1.39 2.30
C GLY A 57 7.93 -0.69 1.89
N THR A 58 9.06 -1.40 1.83
CA THR A 58 10.32 -0.85 1.27
C THR A 58 10.15 -0.36 -0.16
N CYS A 59 9.55 -1.19 -1.01
CA CYS A 59 9.13 -0.84 -2.37
C CYS A 59 7.61 -1.02 -2.49
N SER A 60 6.96 -0.19 -3.30
CA SER A 60 5.54 -0.33 -3.59
C SER A 60 5.20 -1.55 -4.47
N GLN A 61 6.17 -2.02 -5.25
CA GLN A 61 6.04 -3.15 -6.18
C GLN A 61 7.25 -4.07 -6.08
N THR A 62 8.11 -4.11 -7.10
CA THR A 62 9.24 -5.04 -7.16
C THR A 62 10.44 -4.49 -6.40
N CYS A 63 11.02 -5.31 -5.52
CA CYS A 63 12.24 -5.01 -4.77
C CYS A 63 13.37 -5.95 -5.21
N THR A 64 14.59 -5.43 -5.33
CA THR A 64 15.79 -6.20 -5.59
C THR A 64 16.88 -5.76 -4.62
N ASN A 65 17.26 -6.67 -3.73
CA ASN A 65 18.30 -6.46 -2.75
C ASN A 65 19.68 -6.37 -3.42
N THR A 66 20.55 -5.51 -2.92
CA THR A 66 21.91 -5.28 -3.41
C THR A 66 22.85 -5.11 -2.23
N ASP A 67 24.15 -5.34 -2.40
CA ASP A 67 25.08 -5.19 -1.26
C ASP A 67 25.06 -3.75 -0.70
N GLY A 68 24.62 -3.61 0.55
CA GLY A 68 24.48 -2.38 1.31
C GLY A 68 23.30 -1.49 0.92
N SER A 69 22.37 -1.97 0.08
CA SER A 69 21.22 -1.20 -0.39
C SER A 69 20.18 -2.04 -1.13
N TYR A 70 19.24 -1.39 -1.81
CA TYR A 70 18.26 -2.06 -2.66
C TYR A 70 17.83 -1.15 -3.79
N THR A 71 17.18 -1.76 -4.77
CA THR A 71 16.54 -1.03 -5.87
C THR A 71 15.07 -1.43 -5.98
N CYS A 72 14.21 -0.44 -6.20
CA CYS A 72 12.81 -0.67 -6.52
C CYS A 72 12.55 -0.49 -8.01
N SER A 73 11.70 -1.34 -8.57
CA SER A 73 11.22 -1.22 -9.95
C SER A 73 9.71 -1.42 -10.03
N CYS A 74 9.13 -0.93 -11.12
CA CYS A 74 7.69 -1.00 -11.36
C CYS A 74 7.37 -1.99 -12.47
N VAL A 75 6.26 -2.70 -12.33
CA VAL A 75 5.72 -3.58 -13.36
C VAL A 75 5.25 -2.77 -14.57
N GLU A 76 5.02 -3.46 -15.69
CA GLU A 76 4.50 -2.83 -16.90
C GLU A 76 3.20 -2.04 -16.61
N GLY A 77 3.07 -0.87 -17.24
CA GLY A 77 1.95 0.04 -17.00
C GLY A 77 2.16 1.04 -15.85
N TYR A 78 3.28 0.98 -15.13
CA TYR A 78 3.61 1.89 -14.02
C TYR A 78 4.93 2.64 -14.26
N LEU A 79 5.14 3.73 -13.51
CA LEU A 79 6.31 4.59 -13.52
C LEU A 79 6.87 4.76 -12.11
N VAL A 80 8.18 4.62 -11.96
CA VAL A 80 8.91 4.99 -10.74
C VAL A 80 8.68 6.47 -10.42
N GLN A 81 8.43 6.76 -9.15
CA GLN A 81 8.28 8.12 -8.63
C GLN A 81 9.63 8.67 -8.12
N PRO A 82 9.74 9.99 -7.88
CA PRO A 82 11.00 10.62 -7.46
C PRO A 82 11.60 10.10 -6.14
N ASP A 83 10.79 9.40 -5.33
CA ASP A 83 11.25 8.74 -4.10
C ASP A 83 12.00 7.42 -4.36
N ASN A 84 12.08 6.97 -5.63
CA ASN A 84 12.66 5.70 -6.08
C ASN A 84 12.08 4.45 -5.37
N ARG A 85 10.88 4.55 -4.79
CA ARG A 85 10.21 3.45 -4.07
C ARG A 85 8.78 3.25 -4.52
N SER A 86 8.11 4.33 -4.89
CA SER A 86 6.71 4.34 -5.27
C SER A 86 6.53 4.17 -6.78
N CYS A 87 5.44 3.51 -7.15
CA CYS A 87 5.03 3.26 -8.52
C CYS A 87 3.67 3.89 -8.78
N LYS A 88 3.57 4.74 -9.80
CA LYS A 88 2.32 5.36 -10.24
C LYS A 88 1.92 4.83 -11.60
N ALA A 89 0.65 4.51 -11.78
CA ALA A 89 0.14 4.05 -13.07
C ALA A 89 0.39 5.11 -14.15
N LYS A 90 0.77 4.65 -15.36
CA LYS A 90 0.91 5.49 -16.57
C LYS A 90 -0.43 6.08 -17.02
N ASN A 91 -1.56 5.53 -16.54
CA ASN A 91 -2.92 5.89 -16.90
C ASN A 91 -3.19 5.86 -18.40
N VAL A 92 -2.77 4.82 -19.14
CA VAL A 92 -2.98 4.75 -20.60
C VAL A 92 -4.31 4.04 -20.92
N PRO A 93 -5.20 4.63 -21.75
CA PRO A 93 -5.09 5.95 -22.40
C PRO A 93 -5.24 7.12 -21.40
N VAL A 94 -4.39 8.15 -21.58
CA VAL A 94 -3.94 9.21 -20.64
C VAL A 94 -5.06 9.98 -19.92
N ASP A 95 -6.29 9.90 -20.40
CA ASP A 95 -7.42 10.69 -19.91
C ASP A 95 -8.24 10.01 -18.80
N ARG A 96 -7.92 8.77 -18.41
CA ARG A 96 -8.64 8.09 -17.32
C ARG A 96 -8.02 8.40 -15.97
N LEU A 97 -8.56 9.41 -15.30
CA LEU A 97 -8.21 9.71 -13.92
C LEU A 97 -8.72 8.59 -12.99
N PRO A 98 -7.95 8.24 -11.94
CA PRO A 98 -8.42 7.30 -10.93
C PRO A 98 -9.60 7.93 -10.16
N VAL A 99 -10.72 7.19 -10.12
CA VAL A 99 -11.95 7.62 -9.46
C VAL A 99 -12.31 6.68 -8.33
N LEU A 100 -12.98 7.24 -7.34
CA LEU A 100 -13.60 6.50 -6.24
C LEU A 100 -15.11 6.52 -6.44
N LEU A 101 -15.71 5.33 -6.52
CA LEU A 101 -17.15 5.12 -6.46
C LEU A 101 -17.53 4.91 -4.99
N ILE A 102 -18.50 5.68 -4.49
CA ILE A 102 -18.94 5.63 -3.09
C ILE A 102 -20.46 5.42 -3.08
N ALA A 103 -20.91 4.28 -2.60
CA ALA A 103 -22.32 4.03 -2.34
C ALA A 103 -22.67 4.42 -0.90
N ASN A 104 -23.77 5.14 -0.72
CA ASN A 104 -24.44 5.32 0.57
C ASN A 104 -25.91 4.85 0.46
N SER A 105 -26.71 5.10 1.51
CA SER A 105 -28.11 4.68 1.54
C SER A 105 -29.00 5.38 0.51
N GLN A 106 -28.58 6.51 -0.05
CA GLN A 106 -29.38 7.35 -0.93
C GLN A 106 -28.85 7.44 -2.36
N ASN A 107 -27.53 7.28 -2.54
CA ASN A 107 -26.91 7.45 -3.84
C ASN A 107 -25.55 6.74 -3.97
N ILE A 108 -25.17 6.53 -5.23
CA ILE A 108 -23.82 6.15 -5.64
C ILE A 108 -23.17 7.39 -6.22
N GLN A 109 -22.06 7.86 -5.64
CA GLN A 109 -21.31 9.04 -6.05
C GLN A 109 -19.98 8.67 -6.68
N ILE A 110 -19.50 9.50 -7.61
CA ILE A 110 -18.17 9.39 -8.19
C ILE A 110 -17.35 10.62 -7.79
N THR A 111 -16.14 10.40 -7.29
CA THR A 111 -15.18 11.49 -7.01
C THR A 111 -13.80 11.18 -7.59
N SER A 112 -13.07 12.21 -8.01
CA SER A 112 -11.71 12.05 -8.50
C SER A 112 -10.73 11.99 -7.33
N LEU A 113 -9.74 11.09 -7.40
CA LEU A 113 -8.65 11.05 -6.42
C LEU A 113 -7.60 12.15 -6.64
N SER A 114 -7.66 12.89 -7.75
CA SER A 114 -6.76 14.01 -8.04
C SER A 114 -7.07 15.30 -7.28
N GLY A 115 -8.15 15.33 -6.46
CA GLY A 115 -8.57 16.53 -5.72
C GLY A 115 -9.15 17.65 -6.58
N SER A 116 -9.15 17.51 -7.92
CA SER A 116 -9.90 18.39 -8.82
C SER A 116 -11.40 18.16 -8.62
N SER A 117 -12.16 19.22 -8.34
CA SER A 117 -13.62 19.19 -8.21
C SER A 117 -14.28 18.86 -9.55
N SER A 118 -14.30 17.58 -9.92
CA SER A 118 -15.20 17.08 -10.96
C SER A 118 -16.64 17.20 -10.43
N PRO A 119 -17.66 17.39 -11.29
CA PRO A 119 -19.05 17.32 -10.84
C PRO A 119 -19.26 16.00 -10.10
N SER A 120 -19.79 16.05 -8.89
CA SER A 120 -20.20 14.85 -8.15
C SER A 120 -21.34 14.20 -8.91
N LEU A 121 -21.01 13.26 -9.78
CA LEU A 121 -22.01 12.50 -10.52
C LEU A 121 -22.64 11.50 -9.55
N TYR A 122 -23.96 11.48 -9.49
CA TYR A 122 -24.69 10.56 -8.60
C TYR A 122 -25.85 9.85 -9.29
N ILE A 123 -26.10 8.60 -8.89
CA ILE A 123 -27.35 7.88 -9.14
C ILE A 123 -28.13 7.83 -7.84
N THR A 124 -29.40 8.22 -7.88
CA THR A 124 -30.32 8.01 -6.77
C THR A 124 -30.66 6.53 -6.63
N THR A 125 -30.51 6.00 -5.43
CA THR A 125 -30.86 4.61 -5.08
C THR A 125 -31.74 4.61 -3.85
N LYS A 126 -32.62 3.62 -3.69
CA LYS A 126 -33.42 3.50 -2.45
C LYS A 126 -32.58 2.97 -1.28
N GLN A 127 -31.66 2.06 -1.56
CA GLN A 127 -30.64 1.52 -0.65
C GLN A 127 -29.68 0.65 -1.47
N THR A 128 -28.38 0.90 -1.35
CA THR A 128 -27.33 0.12 -2.03
C THR A 128 -26.45 -0.57 -0.99
N THR A 129 -26.50 -1.90 -0.96
CA THR A 129 -25.71 -2.71 0.00
C THR A 129 -24.39 -3.17 -0.57
N ALA A 130 -24.32 -3.35 -1.89
CA ALA A 130 -23.13 -3.81 -2.60
C ALA A 130 -23.10 -3.22 -4.01
N MET A 131 -21.90 -2.97 -4.51
CA MET A 131 -21.63 -2.54 -5.88
C MET A 131 -20.32 -3.14 -6.38
N ASP A 132 -20.20 -3.27 -7.69
CA ASP A 132 -18.98 -3.66 -8.37
C ASP A 132 -18.83 -2.89 -9.69
N PHE A 133 -17.61 -2.80 -10.20
CA PHE A 133 -17.29 -2.04 -11.40
C PHE A 133 -16.57 -2.90 -12.44
N LEU A 134 -17.19 -3.03 -13.60
CA LEU A 134 -16.62 -3.69 -14.77
C LEU A 134 -15.77 -2.69 -15.56
N TYR A 135 -14.47 -2.65 -15.24
CA TYR A 135 -13.52 -1.69 -15.84
C TYR A 135 -13.52 -1.71 -17.37
N ALA A 136 -13.48 -2.89 -17.99
CA ALA A 136 -13.43 -3.05 -19.45
C ALA A 136 -14.67 -2.50 -20.18
N GLN A 137 -15.81 -2.40 -19.49
CA GLN A 137 -17.08 -1.94 -20.05
C GLN A 137 -17.52 -0.59 -19.47
N GLU A 138 -16.70 0.04 -18.62
CA GLU A 138 -17.03 1.26 -17.89
C GLU A 138 -18.40 1.19 -17.19
N THR A 139 -18.76 0.02 -16.67
CA THR A 139 -20.10 -0.24 -16.15
C THR A 139 -20.04 -0.46 -14.64
N VAL A 140 -20.79 0.33 -13.88
CA VAL A 140 -21.06 0.04 -12.47
C VAL A 140 -22.32 -0.81 -12.37
N CYS A 141 -22.28 -1.85 -11.56
CA CYS A 141 -23.43 -2.64 -11.19
C CYS A 141 -23.64 -2.57 -9.68
N TRP A 142 -24.89 -2.45 -9.24
CA TRP A 142 -25.22 -2.34 -7.82
C TRP A 142 -26.50 -3.08 -7.48
N ILE A 143 -26.59 -3.51 -6.24
CA ILE A 143 -27.80 -4.09 -5.69
C ILE A 143 -28.75 -2.95 -5.32
N ASN A 144 -29.86 -2.86 -6.04
CA ASN A 144 -30.93 -1.92 -5.72
C ASN A 144 -32.00 -2.66 -4.91
N VAL A 145 -32.00 -2.45 -3.60
CA VAL A 145 -32.95 -3.08 -2.68
C VAL A 145 -34.33 -2.45 -2.85
N GLY A 146 -35.33 -3.31 -3.06
CA GLY A 146 -36.73 -2.88 -3.13
C GLY A 146 -37.39 -2.88 -1.75
N ASP A 147 -38.66 -2.50 -1.69
CA ASP A 147 -39.42 -2.47 -0.43
C ASP A 147 -39.69 -3.90 0.12
N SER A 148 -39.40 -4.95 -0.66
CA SER A 148 -39.45 -6.36 -0.27
C SER A 148 -38.27 -7.15 -0.89
N PRO A 149 -37.93 -8.35 -0.38
CA PRO A 149 -36.86 -9.18 -0.94
C PRO A 149 -37.05 -9.50 -2.44
N ALA A 150 -38.29 -9.69 -2.88
CA ALA A 150 -38.64 -9.93 -4.29
C ALA A 150 -38.46 -8.67 -5.17
N GLY A 151 -38.41 -7.49 -4.57
CA GLY A 151 -38.13 -6.22 -5.23
C GLY A 151 -36.64 -5.90 -5.36
N THR A 152 -35.75 -6.72 -4.79
CA THR A 152 -34.30 -6.55 -4.93
C THR A 152 -33.87 -6.91 -6.34
N ARG A 153 -33.20 -5.98 -7.02
CA ARG A 153 -32.74 -6.17 -8.41
C ARG A 153 -31.28 -5.76 -8.56
N LEU A 154 -30.54 -6.46 -9.41
CA LEU A 154 -29.22 -6.03 -9.85
C LEU A 154 -29.42 -4.98 -10.95
N LYS A 155 -28.91 -3.77 -10.74
CA LYS A 155 -28.90 -2.72 -11.76
C LYS A 155 -27.49 -2.49 -12.24
N CYS A 156 -27.35 -2.10 -13.50
CA CYS A 156 -26.08 -1.72 -14.10
C CYS A 156 -26.24 -0.48 -14.97
N ALA A 157 -25.27 0.41 -14.95
CA ALA A 157 -25.21 1.60 -15.80
C ALA A 157 -23.78 1.86 -16.27
N LYS A 158 -23.63 2.33 -17.51
CA LYS A 158 -22.34 2.80 -18.04
C LYS A 158 -22.01 4.20 -17.54
N ILE A 159 -20.74 4.44 -17.24
CA ILE A 159 -20.19 5.71 -16.79
C ILE A 159 -19.39 6.31 -17.94
N THR A 160 -20.07 6.95 -18.88
CA THR A 160 -19.43 7.46 -20.09
C THR A 160 -18.60 8.70 -19.75
N GLY A 161 -17.27 8.58 -19.83
CA GLY A 161 -16.34 9.69 -19.63
C GLY A 161 -16.46 10.39 -18.27
N LEU A 162 -16.95 9.70 -17.24
CA LEU A 162 -17.19 10.24 -15.88
C LEU A 162 -18.17 11.43 -15.81
N LYS A 163 -18.97 11.65 -16.88
CA LYS A 163 -19.87 12.81 -16.99
C LYS A 163 -21.34 12.47 -16.81
N SER A 164 -21.74 11.25 -17.17
CA SER A 164 -23.14 10.82 -17.04
C SER A 164 -23.25 9.31 -16.89
N PHE A 165 -24.33 8.88 -16.24
CA PHE A 165 -24.76 7.50 -16.24
C PHE A 165 -25.70 7.27 -17.43
N THR A 166 -25.43 6.23 -18.20
CA THR A 166 -26.17 5.86 -19.43
C THR A 166 -26.45 4.36 -19.46
N ASP A 167 -27.35 3.92 -20.34
CA ASP A 167 -27.67 2.51 -20.53
C ASP A 167 -28.05 1.77 -19.23
N GLU A 168 -28.85 2.42 -18.36
CA GLU A 168 -29.32 1.77 -17.14
C GLU A 168 -30.19 0.57 -17.50
N ARG A 169 -29.78 -0.60 -17.02
CA ARG A 169 -30.48 -1.86 -17.23
C ARG A 169 -30.62 -2.62 -15.93
N THR A 170 -31.67 -3.43 -15.87
CA THR A 170 -31.90 -4.32 -14.74
C THR A 170 -31.64 -5.76 -15.15
N ILE A 171 -30.83 -6.45 -14.37
CA ILE A 171 -30.54 -7.87 -14.50
C ILE A 171 -31.39 -8.59 -13.45
N ASN A 172 -32.21 -9.53 -13.91
CA ASN A 172 -32.99 -10.37 -13.00
C ASN A 172 -32.04 -11.35 -12.34
N ILE A 173 -31.89 -11.22 -11.03
CA ILE A 173 -31.14 -12.16 -10.21
C ILE A 173 -32.14 -12.92 -9.35
N SER A 174 -32.05 -14.25 -9.34
CA SER A 174 -32.71 -15.05 -8.31
C SER A 174 -31.76 -15.12 -7.13
N LEU A 175 -31.91 -14.22 -6.17
CA LEU A 175 -31.30 -14.40 -4.86
C LEU A 175 -32.09 -15.52 -4.18
N SER A 176 -31.68 -16.77 -4.40
CA SER A 176 -32.14 -17.89 -3.60
C SER A 176 -31.62 -17.63 -2.19
N LEU A 177 -32.46 -17.03 -1.36
CA LEU A 177 -32.32 -17.05 0.09
C LEU A 177 -32.55 -18.51 0.50
N HIS A 178 -31.46 -19.28 0.58
CA HIS A 178 -31.41 -20.44 1.45
C HIS A 178 -31.04 -19.97 2.85
#